data_AF-G5AAB0-F1
#
_entry.id   AF-G5AAB0-F1
#
_cell.length_a   1.000
_cell.length_b   1.000
_cell.length_c   1.000
_cell.angle_alpha   90.00
_cell.angle_beta   90.00
_cell.angle_gamma   90.00
#
_symmetry.space_group_name_H-M   'P 1'
#
loop_
_entity.id
_entity.type
_entity.pdbx_description
1 polymer ?
#
loop_
_entity_poly.entity_id
_entity_poly.type
_entity_poly.pdbx_seq_one_letter_code
_entity_poly.pdbx_strand_id
1 'polypeptide(L)'
;MSTAHSEAALAVLTGIGLLQHITSFQDGLPYVVGQMDVSLKSFTKLGSFRGKLPQFAIRRRDQKMLELLLRATQNPNLQKLPQMQFSGVRRCAIEYNSLQLLKWLHATRNKSPTLSGEPRLLGVAVTSYFDNVEIMEWLCNAPDGPRESVQAVTEVEVCRAAGLGNVRAIRWLHEHGSTAFSLLVMDTAAMHGHLEIVRLLHENRREGCTTRAERVP
;
A
#
# COMPACT_ATOMS: atom_id res chain seq x y z
N MET A 1 -29.14 31.21 31.44
CA MET A 1 -28.50 30.46 30.34
C MET A 1 -27.02 30.12 30.60
N SER A 2 -26.27 30.90 31.40
CA SER A 2 -24.84 30.64 31.71
C SER A 2 -24.58 29.42 32.63
N THR A 3 -25.46 29.16 33.60
CA THR A 3 -25.25 28.13 34.64
C THR A 3 -25.32 26.69 34.10
N ALA A 4 -26.23 26.41 33.16
CA ALA A 4 -26.37 25.09 32.56
C ALA A 4 -25.16 24.66 31.72
N HIS A 5 -24.46 25.62 31.10
CA HIS A 5 -23.22 25.34 30.35
C HIS A 5 -22.05 25.03 31.30
N SER A 6 -22.03 25.69 32.47
CA SER A 6 -21.05 25.43 33.53
C SER A 6 -21.22 24.03 34.13
N GLU A 7 -22.46 23.61 34.41
CA GLU A 7 -22.74 22.26 34.93
C GLU A 7 -22.38 21.15 33.93
N ALA A 8 -22.67 21.36 32.64
CA ALA A 8 -22.28 20.41 31.59
C ALA A 8 -20.75 20.31 31.46
N ALA A 9 -20.03 21.43 31.50
CA ALA A 9 -18.56 21.43 31.45
C ALA A 9 -17.97 20.74 32.70
N LEU A 10 -18.54 20.99 33.88
CA LEU A 10 -18.10 20.36 35.12
C LEU A 10 -18.36 18.85 35.12
N ALA A 11 -19.52 18.40 34.62
CA ALA A 11 -19.84 16.98 34.46
C ALA A 11 -18.86 16.26 33.51
N VAL A 12 -18.45 16.93 32.44
CA VAL A 12 -17.44 16.42 31.50
C VAL A 12 -16.06 16.32 32.14
N LEU A 13 -15.64 17.33 32.92
CA LEU A 13 -14.34 17.37 33.58
C LEU A 13 -14.24 16.42 34.79
N THR A 14 -15.37 16.10 35.44
CA THR A 14 -15.41 15.21 36.60
C THR A 14 -15.60 13.74 36.23
N GLY A 15 -16.11 13.44 35.03
CA GLY A 15 -16.18 12.09 34.50
C GLY A 15 -14.79 11.58 34.10
N ILE A 16 -14.10 10.85 34.99
CA ILE A 16 -12.71 10.39 34.78
C ILE A 16 -12.51 9.70 33.42
N GLY A 17 -13.43 8.83 32.99
CA GLY A 17 -13.33 8.16 31.68
C GLY A 17 -13.50 9.10 30.48
N LEU A 18 -14.39 10.09 30.60
CA LEU A 18 -14.64 11.08 29.55
C LEU A 18 -13.51 12.12 29.51
N LEU A 19 -13.04 12.58 30.67
CA LEU A 19 -11.87 13.44 30.80
C LEU A 19 -10.63 12.75 30.23
N GLN A 20 -10.36 11.49 30.57
CA GLN A 20 -9.25 10.73 29.98
C GLN A 20 -9.35 10.66 28.46
N HIS A 21 -10.55 10.40 27.93
CA HIS A 21 -10.78 10.44 26.49
C HIS A 21 -10.52 11.83 25.89
N ILE A 22 -10.99 12.92 26.51
CA ILE A 22 -10.81 14.29 26.02
C ILE A 22 -9.36 14.74 26.12
N THR A 23 -8.67 14.48 27.24
CA THR A 23 -7.25 14.78 27.43
C THR A 23 -6.37 13.89 26.58
N SER A 24 -6.88 12.74 26.15
CA SER A 24 -6.24 11.95 25.11
C SER A 24 -6.35 12.62 23.75
N PHE A 25 -6.99 13.78 23.57
CA PHE A 25 -6.86 14.54 22.32
C PHE A 25 -5.87 15.69 22.52
N GLN A 26 -4.73 15.66 21.84
CA GLN A 26 -3.83 16.83 21.70
C GLN A 26 -4.15 17.51 20.36
N ASP A 27 -4.49 18.80 20.39
CA ASP A 27 -4.86 19.58 19.21
C ASP A 27 -6.00 18.96 18.36
N GLY A 28 -6.89 18.20 18.99
CA GLY A 28 -8.00 17.51 18.32
C GLY A 28 -7.64 16.16 17.70
N LEU A 29 -6.46 15.61 17.94
CA LEU A 29 -6.04 14.26 17.53
C LEU A 29 -5.88 13.31 18.73
N PRO A 30 -6.35 12.04 18.66
CA PRO A 30 -6.12 11.07 19.72
C PRO A 30 -4.62 10.94 20.07
N TYR A 31 -4.30 10.67 21.32
CA TYR A 31 -2.96 10.80 21.90
C TYR A 31 -2.04 9.76 21.32
N VAL A 32 -2.58 8.58 21.00
CA VAL A 32 -1.90 7.52 20.26
C VAL A 32 -1.44 8.01 18.87
N VAL A 33 -2.23 8.87 18.21
CA VAL A 33 -1.86 9.51 16.95
C VAL A 33 -0.74 10.54 17.16
N GLY A 34 -0.85 11.37 18.21
CA GLY A 34 0.17 12.37 18.57
C GLY A 34 1.53 11.76 18.99
N GLN A 35 1.53 10.68 19.78
CA GLN A 35 2.75 9.96 20.17
C GLN A 35 3.47 9.34 18.96
N MET A 36 2.71 8.85 17.97
CA MET A 36 3.29 8.36 16.72
C MET A 36 3.89 9.49 15.88
N ASP A 37 3.28 10.68 15.86
CA ASP A 37 3.82 11.86 15.18
C ASP A 37 5.19 12.29 15.77
N VAL A 38 5.32 12.28 17.09
CA VAL A 38 6.60 12.55 17.78
C VAL A 38 7.65 11.48 17.46
N SER A 39 7.26 10.20 17.43
CA SER A 39 8.16 9.11 17.04
C SER A 39 8.61 9.23 15.58
N LEU A 40 7.74 9.73 14.70
CA LEU A 40 8.05 9.97 13.29
C LEU A 40 9.04 11.13 13.08
N LYS A 41 9.07 12.15 13.95
CA LYS A 41 10.07 13.24 13.91
C LYS A 41 11.53 12.77 14.03
N SER A 42 11.77 11.56 14.53
CA SER A 42 13.12 10.95 14.53
C SER A 42 13.49 10.32 13.17
N PHE A 43 12.50 9.93 12.36
CA PHE A 43 12.66 9.31 11.03
C PHE A 43 12.62 10.33 9.87
N THR A 44 12.42 11.62 10.15
CA THR A 44 12.04 12.68 9.18
C THR A 44 13.18 13.43 8.50
N LYS A 45 14.45 12.99 8.58
CA LYS A 45 15.52 13.67 7.83
C LYS A 45 15.47 13.49 6.30
N LEU A 46 14.52 12.71 5.74
CA LEU A 46 14.63 12.19 4.37
C LEU A 46 13.43 12.32 3.41
N GLY A 47 12.33 13.03 3.70
CA GLY A 47 11.32 13.23 2.64
C GLY A 47 9.94 13.76 3.02
N SER A 48 9.06 13.79 2.00
CA SER A 48 7.68 14.29 2.09
C SER A 48 6.89 13.63 3.21
N PHE A 49 6.27 14.46 4.07
CA PHE A 49 5.49 14.06 5.22
C PHE A 49 4.09 13.51 4.86
N ARG A 50 3.76 13.49 3.56
CA ARG A 50 2.41 13.20 3.10
C ARG A 50 2.04 11.72 3.28
N GLY A 51 0.97 11.47 4.02
CA GLY A 51 0.37 10.15 4.29
C GLY A 51 1.19 9.16 5.10
N LYS A 52 2.20 9.64 5.84
CA LYS A 52 3.07 8.80 6.66
C LYS A 52 2.32 8.10 7.80
N LEU A 53 1.34 8.73 8.45
CA LEU A 53 0.61 8.12 9.58
C LEU A 53 -0.21 6.89 9.12
N PRO A 54 -1.08 6.99 8.09
CA PRO A 54 -1.75 5.81 7.56
C PRO A 54 -0.79 4.72 7.05
N GLN A 55 0.29 5.09 6.34
CA GLN A 55 1.30 4.12 5.87
C GLN A 55 2.00 3.41 7.05
N PHE A 56 2.24 4.11 8.15
CA PHE A 56 2.82 3.51 9.35
C PHE A 56 1.85 2.53 10.02
N ALA A 57 0.57 2.86 10.06
CA ALA A 57 -0.47 1.96 10.55
C ALA A 57 -0.55 0.67 9.69
N ILE A 58 -0.42 0.79 8.36
CA ILE A 58 -0.32 -0.36 7.45
C ILE A 58 0.87 -1.27 7.81
N ARG A 59 2.07 -0.68 7.99
CA ARG A 59 3.28 -1.43 8.36
C ARG A 59 3.11 -2.20 9.67
N ARG A 60 2.39 -1.62 10.64
CA ARG A 60 2.06 -2.26 11.92
C ARG A 60 0.85 -3.19 11.86
N ARG A 61 0.21 -3.31 10.70
CA ARG A 61 -1.07 -4.02 10.50
C ARG A 61 -2.18 -3.56 11.45
N ASP A 62 -2.17 -2.28 11.80
CA ASP A 62 -3.10 -1.68 12.77
C ASP A 62 -4.32 -1.08 12.07
N GLN A 63 -5.34 -1.92 11.87
CA GLN A 63 -6.61 -1.49 11.27
C GLN A 63 -7.35 -0.46 12.15
N LYS A 64 -7.26 -0.57 13.48
CA LYS A 64 -7.95 0.35 14.40
C LYS A 64 -7.40 1.76 14.27
N MET A 65 -6.08 1.89 14.15
CA MET A 65 -5.43 3.17 13.87
C MET A 65 -5.87 3.75 12.53
N LEU A 66 -5.97 2.93 11.47
CA LEU A 66 -6.48 3.38 10.17
C LEU A 66 -7.93 3.88 10.26
N GLU A 67 -8.79 3.19 11.01
CA GLU A 67 -10.17 3.62 11.26
C GLU A 67 -10.24 4.97 12.01
N LEU A 68 -9.38 5.16 13.01
CA LEU A 68 -9.28 6.42 13.74
C LEU A 68 -8.80 7.56 12.84
N LEU A 69 -7.75 7.32 12.04
CA LEU A 69 -7.23 8.30 11.08
C LEU A 69 -8.29 8.67 10.04
N LEU A 70 -9.04 7.68 9.54
CA LEU A 70 -10.12 7.91 8.58
C LEU A 70 -11.22 8.79 9.18
N ARG A 71 -11.66 8.52 10.42
CA ARG A 71 -12.63 9.36 11.13
C ARG A 71 -12.08 10.77 11.37
N ALA A 72 -10.82 10.89 11.75
CA ALA A 72 -10.18 12.20 11.96
C ALA A 72 -10.14 13.05 10.68
N THR A 73 -10.03 12.44 9.49
CA THR A 73 -10.10 13.17 8.21
C THR A 73 -11.49 13.75 7.89
N GLN A 74 -12.53 13.46 8.66
CA GLN A 74 -13.83 14.14 8.55
C GLN A 74 -13.77 15.59 9.06
N ASN A 75 -12.77 15.92 9.88
CA ASN A 75 -12.52 17.30 10.31
C ASN A 75 -11.73 18.05 9.20
N PRO A 76 -12.27 19.14 8.62
CA PRO A 76 -11.61 19.86 7.53
C PRO A 76 -10.23 20.43 7.87
N ASN A 77 -9.94 20.70 9.15
CA ASN A 77 -8.64 21.20 9.58
C ASN A 77 -7.60 20.07 9.61
N LEU A 78 -7.98 18.91 10.14
CA LEU A 78 -7.10 17.73 10.20
C LEU A 78 -6.90 17.14 8.81
N GLN A 79 -7.91 17.18 7.95
CA GLN A 79 -7.83 16.72 6.58
C GLN A 79 -6.77 17.48 5.76
N LYS A 80 -6.42 18.73 6.12
CA LYS A 80 -5.39 19.51 5.42
C LYS A 80 -3.96 19.11 5.82
N LEU A 81 -3.80 18.44 6.96
CA LEU A 81 -2.49 18.05 7.47
C LEU A 81 -1.85 17.01 6.53
N PRO A 82 -0.60 17.21 6.07
CA PRO A 82 0.06 16.29 5.16
C PRO A 82 0.11 14.84 5.68
N GLN A 83 0.41 14.64 6.97
CA GLN A 83 0.51 13.33 7.59
C GLN A 83 -0.81 12.56 7.66
N MET A 84 -1.94 13.27 7.66
CA MET A 84 -3.28 12.70 7.73
C MET A 84 -3.83 12.29 6.35
N GLN A 85 -3.14 12.65 5.26
CA GLN A 85 -3.55 12.28 3.91
C GLN A 85 -3.50 10.76 3.72
N PHE A 86 -4.44 10.17 2.98
CA PHE A 86 -4.39 8.75 2.64
C PHE A 86 -3.65 8.46 1.32
N SER A 87 -2.80 9.38 0.87
CA SER A 87 -1.98 9.20 -0.33
C SER A 87 -0.90 8.13 -0.14
N GLY A 88 -0.76 7.23 -1.11
CA GLY A 88 0.22 6.15 -1.13
C GLY A 88 -0.13 4.98 -0.22
N VAL A 89 -1.30 4.98 0.43
CA VAL A 89 -1.63 4.00 1.47
C VAL A 89 -1.98 2.64 0.87
N ARG A 90 -2.64 2.59 -0.29
CA ARG A 90 -2.91 1.33 -0.99
C ARG A 90 -1.62 0.72 -1.54
N ARG A 91 -0.78 1.54 -2.20
CA ARG A 91 0.59 1.12 -2.57
C ARG A 91 1.35 0.55 -1.38
N CYS A 92 1.34 1.23 -0.22
CA CYS A 92 1.98 0.72 0.98
C CYS A 92 1.37 -0.62 1.45
N ALA A 93 0.05 -0.80 1.38
CA ALA A 93 -0.57 -2.08 1.73
C ALA A 93 -0.07 -3.24 0.84
N ILE A 94 0.19 -2.96 -0.43
CA ILE A 94 0.74 -3.93 -1.41
C ILE A 94 2.22 -4.20 -1.12
N GLU A 95 3.01 -3.16 -0.88
CA GLU A 95 4.44 -3.28 -0.56
C GLU A 95 4.70 -4.08 0.73
N TYR A 96 3.72 -4.19 1.63
CA TYR A 96 3.82 -4.99 2.86
C TYR A 96 2.96 -6.27 2.81
N ASN A 97 2.47 -6.66 1.62
CA ASN A 97 1.62 -7.82 1.39
C ASN A 97 0.48 -7.95 2.42
N SER A 98 -0.36 -6.91 2.48
CA SER A 98 -1.48 -6.82 3.40
C SER A 98 -2.81 -6.79 2.64
N LEU A 99 -3.19 -7.95 2.09
CA LEU A 99 -4.44 -8.12 1.35
C LEU A 99 -5.67 -7.70 2.17
N GLN A 100 -5.71 -8.04 3.47
CA GLN A 100 -6.82 -7.69 4.37
C GLN A 100 -7.01 -6.16 4.44
N LEU A 101 -5.92 -5.41 4.68
CA LEU A 101 -6.00 -3.95 4.79
C LEU A 101 -6.25 -3.30 3.43
N LEU A 102 -5.72 -3.87 2.35
CA LEU A 102 -6.01 -3.40 0.99
C LEU A 102 -7.50 -3.55 0.64
N LYS A 103 -8.11 -4.70 0.96
CA LYS A 103 -9.57 -4.94 0.82
C LYS A 103 -10.36 -3.92 1.65
N TRP A 104 -9.97 -3.70 2.91
CA TRP A 104 -10.61 -2.70 3.77
C TRP A 104 -10.51 -1.29 3.19
N LEU A 105 -9.35 -0.87 2.68
CA LEU A 105 -9.14 0.42 2.02
C LEU A 105 -9.94 0.54 0.71
N HIS A 106 -10.16 -0.56 0.00
CA HIS A 106 -10.99 -0.57 -1.19
C HIS A 106 -12.48 -0.43 -0.85
N ALA A 107 -12.95 -1.15 0.16
CA ALA A 107 -14.34 -1.08 0.64
C ALA A 107 -14.67 0.30 1.26
N THR A 108 -13.69 0.98 1.85
CA THR A 108 -13.87 2.30 2.49
C THR A 108 -13.50 3.49 1.59
N ARG A 109 -13.25 3.27 0.30
CA ARG A 109 -12.75 4.28 -0.65
C ARG A 109 -13.58 5.56 -0.75
N ASN A 110 -14.88 5.47 -0.52
CA ASN A 110 -15.80 6.62 -0.60
C ASN A 110 -15.92 7.39 0.73
N LYS A 111 -15.27 6.93 1.80
CA LYS A 111 -15.43 7.50 3.15
C LYS A 111 -14.47 8.67 3.45
N SER A 112 -13.43 8.86 2.63
CA SER A 112 -12.53 9.99 2.79
C SER A 112 -12.08 10.54 1.44
N PRO A 113 -12.18 11.86 1.20
CA PRO A 113 -11.70 12.48 -0.03
C PRO A 113 -10.18 12.37 -0.22
N THR A 114 -9.42 12.12 0.85
CA THR A 114 -7.95 11.99 0.77
C THR A 114 -7.49 10.58 0.41
N LEU A 115 -8.41 9.60 0.40
CA LEU A 115 -8.19 8.23 -0.05
C LEU A 115 -8.42 8.16 -1.58
N SER A 116 -7.64 8.92 -2.33
CA SER A 116 -7.78 9.06 -3.78
C SER A 116 -7.71 7.70 -4.50
N GLY A 117 -8.32 7.61 -5.69
CA GLY A 117 -8.10 6.49 -6.60
C GLY A 117 -6.62 6.44 -7.01
N GLU A 118 -5.89 5.44 -6.55
CA GLU A 118 -4.52 5.16 -7.00
C GLU A 118 -4.63 4.22 -8.19
N PRO A 119 -4.33 4.67 -9.42
CA PRO A 119 -4.36 3.80 -10.58
C PRO A 119 -3.13 2.87 -10.59
N ARG A 120 -3.26 1.72 -11.26
CA ARG A 120 -2.17 0.76 -11.53
C ARG A 120 -1.60 0.10 -10.27
N LEU A 121 -2.47 -0.46 -9.43
CA LEU A 121 -2.03 -1.20 -8.25
C LEU A 121 -1.40 -2.55 -8.63
N LEU A 122 -1.81 -3.14 -9.76
CA LEU A 122 -1.26 -4.41 -10.25
C LEU A 122 0.24 -4.31 -10.54
N GLY A 123 0.68 -3.23 -11.19
CA GLY A 123 2.11 -3.00 -11.46
C GLY A 123 2.95 -2.88 -10.17
N VAL A 124 2.38 -2.29 -9.11
CA VAL A 124 3.01 -2.24 -7.78
C VAL A 124 3.12 -3.64 -7.19
N ALA A 125 2.06 -4.45 -7.28
CA ALA A 125 2.03 -5.80 -6.76
C ALA A 125 3.08 -6.69 -7.45
N VAL A 126 3.15 -6.60 -8.78
CA VAL A 126 4.13 -7.32 -9.63
C VAL A 126 5.57 -6.95 -9.27
N THR A 127 5.84 -5.67 -9.00
CA THR A 127 7.20 -5.15 -8.77
C THR A 127 7.62 -5.12 -7.29
N SER A 128 6.83 -5.72 -6.41
CA SER A 128 7.13 -5.80 -4.98
C SER A 128 8.09 -6.92 -4.64
N TYR A 129 8.84 -6.74 -3.55
CA TYR A 129 9.72 -7.78 -2.98
C TYR A 129 8.96 -8.96 -2.37
N PHE A 130 7.76 -8.72 -1.86
CA PHE A 130 6.93 -9.76 -1.28
C PHE A 130 6.12 -10.49 -2.36
N ASP A 131 5.77 -11.73 -2.04
CA ASP A 131 4.87 -12.54 -2.85
C ASP A 131 3.42 -12.04 -2.77
N ASN A 132 3.07 -11.22 -3.74
CA ASN A 132 1.77 -10.55 -3.84
C ASN A 132 0.80 -11.26 -4.78
N VAL A 133 0.97 -12.55 -5.08
CA VAL A 133 0.09 -13.27 -6.03
C VAL A 133 -1.38 -13.23 -5.58
N GLU A 134 -1.67 -13.38 -4.29
CA GLU A 134 -3.06 -13.26 -3.80
C GLU A 134 -3.65 -11.85 -4.00
N ILE A 135 -2.80 -10.82 -3.89
CA ILE A 135 -3.20 -9.45 -4.18
C ILE A 135 -3.43 -9.28 -5.69
N MET A 136 -2.55 -9.82 -6.54
CA MET A 136 -2.70 -9.79 -7.99
C MET A 136 -4.01 -10.47 -8.42
N GLU A 137 -4.29 -11.65 -7.87
CA GLU A 137 -5.54 -12.39 -8.07
C GLU A 137 -6.76 -11.56 -7.68
N TRP A 138 -6.71 -10.94 -6.50
CA TRP A 138 -7.80 -10.10 -6.02
C TRP A 138 -7.98 -8.83 -6.88
N LEU A 139 -6.90 -8.21 -7.35
CA LEU A 139 -6.96 -7.01 -8.18
C LEU A 139 -7.62 -7.29 -9.54
N CYS A 140 -7.37 -8.45 -10.14
CA CYS A 140 -7.81 -8.77 -11.49
C CYS A 140 -9.15 -9.54 -11.54
N ASN A 141 -9.29 -10.57 -10.70
CA ASN A 141 -10.32 -11.60 -10.89
C ASN A 141 -11.41 -11.57 -9.82
N ALA A 142 -11.16 -11.00 -8.64
CA ALA A 142 -12.14 -11.04 -7.56
C ALA A 142 -13.38 -10.17 -7.84
N PRO A 143 -14.60 -10.67 -7.54
CA PRO A 143 -15.83 -9.96 -7.84
C PRO A 143 -16.00 -8.65 -7.07
N ASP A 144 -15.41 -8.56 -5.87
CA ASP A 144 -15.33 -7.39 -5.00
C ASP A 144 -14.07 -6.53 -5.25
N GLY A 145 -13.23 -6.93 -6.20
CA GLY A 145 -11.98 -6.26 -6.55
C GLY A 145 -12.16 -5.15 -7.59
N PRO A 146 -11.08 -4.39 -7.86
CA PRO A 146 -11.09 -3.30 -8.84
C PRO A 146 -11.14 -3.74 -10.31
N ARG A 147 -10.96 -5.04 -10.61
CA ARG A 147 -10.96 -5.62 -11.96
C ARG A 147 -9.91 -4.96 -12.88
N GLU A 148 -8.69 -4.82 -12.38
CA GLU A 148 -7.58 -4.33 -13.19
C GLU A 148 -7.25 -5.32 -14.31
N SER A 149 -6.94 -4.81 -15.50
CA SER A 149 -6.54 -5.65 -16.63
C SER A 149 -5.11 -6.13 -16.47
N VAL A 150 -4.88 -7.44 -16.65
CA VAL A 150 -3.53 -8.03 -16.71
C VAL A 150 -2.69 -7.43 -17.83
N GLN A 151 -3.34 -6.96 -18.90
CA GLN A 151 -2.66 -6.30 -20.03
C GLN A 151 -2.20 -4.88 -19.71
N ALA A 152 -2.59 -4.32 -18.55
CA ALA A 152 -2.07 -3.03 -18.09
C ALA A 152 -0.66 -3.13 -17.49
N VAL A 153 -0.16 -4.35 -17.23
CA VAL A 153 1.22 -4.60 -16.80
C VAL A 153 2.14 -4.37 -17.98
N THR A 154 3.19 -3.57 -17.77
CA THR A 154 4.17 -3.23 -18.80
C THR A 154 5.36 -4.17 -18.77
N GLU A 155 6.06 -4.29 -19.89
CA GLU A 155 7.32 -5.04 -19.99
C GLU A 155 8.34 -4.61 -18.92
N VAL A 156 8.43 -3.30 -18.64
CA VAL A 156 9.33 -2.77 -17.59
C VAL A 156 8.98 -3.32 -16.20
N GLU A 157 7.70 -3.47 -15.90
CA GLU A 157 7.24 -4.06 -14.63
C GLU A 157 7.56 -5.56 -14.57
N VAL A 158 7.40 -6.28 -15.67
CA VAL A 158 7.79 -7.70 -15.77
C VAL A 158 9.30 -7.90 -15.66
N CYS A 159 10.11 -7.10 -16.37
CA CYS A 159 11.58 -7.12 -16.25
C CYS A 159 12.02 -6.86 -14.82
N ARG A 160 11.40 -5.90 -14.12
CA ARG A 160 11.72 -5.63 -12.71
C ARG A 160 11.36 -6.83 -11.83
N ALA A 161 10.16 -7.41 -11.99
CA ALA A 161 9.78 -8.61 -11.25
C ALA A 161 10.75 -9.78 -11.49
N ALA A 162 11.20 -9.93 -12.75
CA ALA A 162 12.20 -10.93 -13.13
C ALA A 162 13.57 -10.66 -12.47
N GLY A 163 14.05 -9.41 -12.47
CA GLY A 163 15.30 -9.03 -11.80
C GLY A 163 15.25 -9.15 -10.27
N LEU A 164 14.06 -9.06 -9.68
CA LEU A 164 13.83 -9.31 -8.25
C LEU A 164 13.73 -10.81 -7.92
N GLY A 165 13.65 -11.69 -8.91
CA GLY A 165 13.49 -13.12 -8.69
C GLY A 165 12.09 -13.53 -8.27
N ASN A 166 11.06 -12.71 -8.56
CA ASN A 166 9.69 -13.01 -8.18
C ASN A 166 9.05 -14.03 -9.14
N VAL A 167 9.47 -15.30 -9.02
CA VAL A 167 9.02 -16.42 -9.87
C VAL A 167 7.50 -16.55 -9.85
N ARG A 168 6.87 -16.36 -8.68
CA ARG A 168 5.42 -16.53 -8.51
C ARG A 168 4.63 -15.46 -9.28
N ALA A 169 5.05 -14.20 -9.23
CA ALA A 169 4.44 -13.15 -10.03
C ALA A 169 4.63 -13.38 -11.55
N ILE A 170 5.83 -13.79 -11.97
CA ILE A 170 6.12 -14.12 -13.37
C ILE A 170 5.24 -15.28 -13.87
N ARG A 171 5.16 -16.37 -13.10
CA ARG A 171 4.30 -17.51 -13.41
C ARG A 171 2.84 -17.09 -13.53
N TRP A 172 2.33 -16.34 -12.54
CA TRP A 172 0.95 -15.86 -12.55
C TRP A 172 0.66 -15.00 -13.79
N LEU A 173 1.54 -14.05 -14.13
CA LEU A 173 1.38 -13.20 -15.32
C LEU A 173 1.35 -14.02 -16.62
N HIS A 174 2.17 -15.07 -16.69
CA HIS A 174 2.21 -15.97 -17.84
C HIS A 174 0.91 -16.78 -17.97
N GLU A 175 0.44 -17.39 -16.88
CA GLU A 175 -0.80 -18.18 -16.83
C GLU A 175 -2.05 -17.33 -17.14
N HIS A 176 -2.01 -16.04 -16.80
CA HIS A 176 -3.09 -15.09 -17.08
C HIS A 176 -2.93 -14.38 -18.44
N GLY A 177 -2.04 -14.86 -19.31
CA GLY A 177 -1.93 -14.43 -20.70
C GLY A 177 -1.42 -12.99 -20.87
N SER A 178 -0.56 -12.50 -19.96
CA SER A 178 0.07 -11.19 -20.13
C SER A 178 0.88 -11.13 -21.43
N THR A 179 0.70 -10.08 -22.23
CA THR A 179 1.48 -9.85 -23.45
C THR A 179 2.79 -9.11 -23.21
N ALA A 180 3.11 -8.78 -21.94
CA ALA A 180 4.24 -7.92 -21.57
C ALA A 180 5.61 -8.64 -21.53
N PHE A 181 5.65 -9.91 -21.93
CA PHE A 181 6.87 -10.70 -21.93
C PHE A 181 7.65 -10.56 -23.24
N SER A 182 8.97 -10.43 -23.12
CA SER A 182 9.91 -10.35 -24.24
C SER A 182 11.24 -11.01 -23.87
N LEU A 183 12.19 -11.01 -24.81
CA LEU A 183 13.56 -11.45 -24.60
C LEU A 183 14.27 -10.67 -23.48
N LEU A 184 13.93 -9.39 -23.29
CA LEU A 184 14.51 -8.55 -22.22
C LEU A 184 14.17 -9.09 -20.83
N VAL A 185 13.01 -9.71 -20.64
CA VAL A 185 12.61 -10.29 -19.35
C VAL A 185 13.54 -11.46 -19.00
N MET A 186 13.82 -12.32 -19.98
CA MET A 186 14.71 -13.46 -19.81
C MET A 186 16.16 -13.02 -19.59
N ASP A 187 16.65 -12.07 -20.38
CA ASP A 187 17.98 -11.48 -20.21
C ASP A 187 18.12 -10.83 -18.81
N THR A 188 17.07 -10.14 -18.33
CA THR A 188 17.07 -9.53 -17.00
C THR A 188 17.11 -10.59 -15.90
N ALA A 189 16.34 -11.67 -16.02
CA ALA A 189 16.38 -12.78 -15.09
C ALA A 189 17.77 -13.45 -15.06
N ALA A 190 18.36 -13.70 -16.23
CA ALA A 190 19.68 -14.31 -16.37
C ALA A 190 20.79 -13.43 -15.77
N MET A 191 20.77 -12.12 -16.05
CA MET A 191 21.73 -11.15 -15.54
C MET A 191 21.72 -11.06 -14.00
N HIS A 192 20.57 -11.30 -13.36
CA HIS A 192 20.44 -11.31 -11.90
C HIS A 192 20.55 -12.72 -11.28
N GLY A 193 20.84 -13.76 -12.09
CA GLY A 193 21.03 -15.12 -11.61
C GLY A 193 19.74 -15.90 -11.28
N HIS A 194 18.57 -15.42 -11.71
CA HIS A 194 17.27 -16.05 -11.42
C HIS A 194 16.95 -17.18 -12.40
N LEU A 195 17.74 -18.27 -12.32
CA LEU A 195 17.68 -19.41 -13.24
C LEU A 195 16.30 -20.08 -13.33
N GLU A 196 15.52 -20.06 -12.25
CA GLU A 196 14.16 -20.63 -12.26
C GLU A 196 13.24 -19.86 -13.21
N ILE A 197 13.34 -18.53 -13.26
CA ILE A 197 12.59 -17.70 -14.20
C ILE A 197 13.07 -17.94 -15.63
N VAL A 198 14.38 -18.08 -15.83
CA VAL A 198 14.96 -18.40 -17.15
C VAL A 198 14.42 -19.73 -17.67
N ARG A 199 14.41 -20.78 -16.85
CA ARG A 199 13.84 -22.09 -17.22
C ARG A 199 12.35 -21.99 -17.53
N LEU A 200 11.58 -21.33 -16.66
CA LEU A 200 10.15 -21.12 -16.85
C LEU A 200 9.86 -20.43 -18.18
N LEU A 201 10.60 -19.38 -18.52
CA LEU A 201 10.39 -18.66 -19.78
C LEU A 201 10.89 -19.46 -20.98
N HIS A 202 12.00 -20.19 -20.87
CA HIS A 202 12.55 -21.01 -21.94
C HIS A 202 11.64 -22.18 -22.34
N GLU A 203 11.04 -22.85 -21.35
CA GLU A 203 10.17 -24.01 -21.58
C GLU A 203 8.81 -23.60 -22.17
N ASN A 204 8.32 -22.41 -21.81
CA ASN A 204 6.96 -21.98 -22.15
C ASN A 204 6.88 -20.95 -23.28
N ARG A 205 7.99 -20.38 -23.74
CA ARG A 205 8.01 -19.41 -24.86
C ARG A 205 8.86 -19.93 -26.01
N ARG A 206 8.28 -19.95 -27.22
CA ARG A 206 8.97 -20.36 -28.48
C ARG A 206 9.93 -19.31 -29.04
N GLU A 207 9.97 -18.11 -28.45
CA GLU A 207 10.88 -17.03 -28.84
C GLU A 207 12.21 -17.24 -28.11
N GLY A 208 13.19 -17.86 -28.79
CA GLY A 208 14.49 -18.22 -28.22
C GLY A 208 15.37 -17.03 -27.83
N CYS A 209 16.43 -17.32 -27.04
CA CYS A 209 17.33 -16.34 -26.42
C CYS A 209 18.08 -15.44 -27.44
N THR A 210 18.24 -14.16 -27.09
CA THR A 210 19.22 -13.27 -27.75
C THR A 210 20.64 -13.53 -27.21
N THR A 211 21.64 -13.38 -28.08
CA THR A 211 23.07 -13.69 -27.88
C THR A 211 23.78 -12.88 -26.78
N ARG A 212 23.04 -12.12 -25.98
CA ARG A 212 23.55 -11.28 -24.89
C ARG A 212 23.70 -12.05 -23.56
N ALA A 213 23.09 -13.23 -23.44
CA ALA A 213 23.16 -14.09 -22.25
C ALA A 213 24.48 -14.89 -22.12
N GLU A 214 25.40 -14.84 -23.09
CA GLU A 214 26.65 -15.62 -23.07
C GLU A 214 27.94 -14.80 -22.87
N ARG A 215 27.88 -13.51 -22.54
CA ARG A 215 29.11 -12.71 -22.42
C ARG A 215 29.21 -11.97 -21.09
N VAL A 216 29.73 -12.69 -20.09
CA VAL A 216 30.42 -12.10 -18.94
C VAL A 216 31.94 -12.29 -19.19
N PRO A 217 32.75 -11.23 -19.34
CA PRO A 217 34.21 -11.34 -19.22
C PRO A 217 34.65 -11.54 -17.77
#